data_AF-A0A8S9ITH5-F1
#
_entry.id   AF-A0A8S9ITH5-F1
#
_cell.length_a   1.000
_cell.length_b   1.000
_cell.length_c   1.000
_cell.angle_alpha   90.00
_cell.angle_beta   90.00
_cell.angle_gamma   90.00
#
_symmetry.space_group_name_H-M   'P 1'
#
loop_
_entity.id
_entity.type
_entity.pdbx_description
1 polymer ?
#
loop_
_entity_poly.entity_id
_entity_poly.type
_entity_poly.pdbx_seq_one_letter_code
_entity_poly.pdbx_strand_id
1 'polypeptide(L)'
;MISTSSYDTKEFYDTAGGIDKSFKQRNFYWEEKNEYGVYIDDQGYAIYLEGRTIRVHNRDIRRLLERASSDEPSYICLPEHASLFTQTKLVPEIYTKDEINEMFYGVCGAQEKYEGDFQMKLDGAYQPLNDSIGWLTTCMEEMRQDIAKIQQATKRFLPYIDRQKTTCIDR
;
A
#
# COMPACT_ATOMS: atom_id res chain seq x y z
N MET A 1 -6.50 -28.78 7.12
CA MET A 1 -5.24 -28.02 7.32
C MET A 1 -5.62 -26.56 7.31
N ILE A 2 -5.58 -25.91 8.47
CA ILE A 2 -5.89 -24.48 8.62
C ILE A 2 -4.55 -23.77 8.67
N SER A 3 -4.20 -23.06 7.59
CA SER A 3 -3.02 -22.19 7.56
C SER A 3 -3.38 -20.86 8.20
N THR A 4 -2.89 -20.60 9.40
CA THR A 4 -2.93 -19.28 10.02
C THR A 4 -1.89 -18.38 9.36
N SER A 5 -2.35 -17.39 8.58
CA SER A 5 -1.50 -16.34 8.03
C SER A 5 -1.19 -15.31 9.11
N SER A 6 0.09 -15.09 9.39
CA SER A 6 0.60 -14.06 10.29
C SER A 6 0.41 -12.68 9.64
N TYR A 7 -0.35 -11.80 10.28
CA TYR A 7 -0.58 -10.44 9.79
C TYR A 7 0.59 -9.54 10.20
N ASP A 8 1.47 -9.19 9.26
CA ASP A 8 2.46 -8.13 9.44
C ASP A 8 1.76 -6.77 9.50
N THR A 9 1.76 -6.16 10.69
CA THR A 9 1.21 -4.81 10.98
C THR A 9 2.33 -3.77 10.96
N LYS A 10 2.99 -3.64 9.81
CA LYS A 10 3.99 -2.58 9.59
C LYS A 10 3.53 -1.73 8.42
N GLU A 11 3.42 -0.43 8.66
CA GLU A 11 3.05 0.66 7.74
C GLU A 11 1.57 1.07 7.72
N PHE A 12 1.13 1.76 8.79
CA PHE A 12 -0.13 2.53 8.78
C PHE A 12 -0.02 3.89 9.52
N TYR A 13 1.10 4.60 9.36
CA TYR A 13 1.14 6.00 9.79
C TYR A 13 1.74 6.85 8.68
N ASP A 14 0.91 7.21 7.69
CA ASP A 14 1.17 8.37 6.84
C ASP A 14 -0.10 8.82 6.10
N THR A 15 -1.24 8.99 6.79
CA THR A 15 -2.33 9.82 6.26
C THR A 15 -3.24 10.32 7.40
N ALA A 16 -2.78 11.28 8.19
CA ALA A 16 -3.68 12.15 8.94
C ALA A 16 -2.97 13.42 9.41
N GLY A 17 -3.53 14.59 9.06
CA GLY A 17 -3.35 15.80 9.83
C GLY A 17 -2.30 16.77 9.28
N GLY A 18 -2.78 17.86 8.67
CA GLY A 18 -1.97 19.06 8.49
C GLY A 18 -1.54 19.60 9.85
N ILE A 19 -0.24 19.60 10.10
CA ILE A 19 0.38 20.24 11.26
C ILE A 19 1.19 21.42 10.73
N ASP A 20 0.97 22.59 11.34
CA ASP A 20 1.65 23.84 11.08
C ASP A 20 3.18 23.65 11.05
N LYS A 21 3.82 24.10 9.96
CA LYS A 21 5.26 23.88 9.65
C LYS A 21 6.20 24.76 10.47
N SER A 22 5.72 25.37 11.55
CA SER A 22 6.50 26.32 12.37
C SER A 22 7.36 25.65 13.46
N PHE A 23 7.16 24.36 13.72
CA PHE A 23 8.08 23.59 14.57
C PHE A 23 9.38 23.31 13.81
N LYS A 24 10.37 24.17 14.03
CA LYS A 24 11.76 23.92 13.63
C LYS A 24 12.19 22.56 14.17
N GLN A 25 12.13 21.53 13.32
CA GLN A 25 12.83 20.27 13.51
C GLN A 25 14.32 20.60 13.63
N ARG A 26 14.81 20.68 14.87
CA ARG A 26 16.22 20.39 15.12
C ARG A 26 16.39 18.93 14.71
N ASN A 27 17.14 18.69 13.65
CA ASN A 27 17.49 17.36 13.18
C ASN A 27 18.29 16.65 14.28
N PHE A 28 17.59 15.96 15.19
CA PHE A 28 18.20 14.99 16.08
C PHE A 28 18.38 13.70 15.29
N TYR A 29 19.63 13.33 15.04
CA TYR A 29 19.96 11.98 14.59
C TYR A 29 19.74 11.06 15.79
N TRP A 30 18.60 10.37 15.83
CA TRP A 30 18.32 9.37 16.86
C TRP A 30 19.20 8.15 16.61
N GLU A 31 20.07 7.81 17.57
CA GLU A 31 20.81 6.53 17.54
C GLU A 31 19.89 5.34 17.85
N GLU A 32 20.44 4.12 17.72
CA GLU A 32 19.73 2.86 17.93
C GLU A 32 19.18 2.77 19.37
N LYS A 33 17.91 2.38 19.50
CA LYS A 33 17.27 2.23 20.83
C LYS A 33 17.96 1.12 21.62
N ASN A 34 18.04 1.29 22.94
CA ASN A 34 18.46 0.19 23.82
C ASN A 34 17.39 -0.93 23.89
N GLU A 35 17.71 -2.03 24.57
CA GLU A 35 16.83 -3.19 24.81
C GLU A 35 15.45 -2.81 25.38
N TYR A 36 15.33 -1.63 26.01
CA TYR A 36 14.13 -1.10 26.66
C TYR A 36 13.44 0.02 25.87
N GLY A 37 13.85 0.28 24.62
CA GLY A 37 13.23 1.25 23.73
C GLY A 37 13.56 2.72 23.98
N VAL A 38 14.55 3.00 24.84
CA VAL A 38 15.01 4.36 25.21
C VAL A 38 16.19 4.76 24.32
N TYR A 39 16.16 5.99 23.81
CA TYR A 39 17.27 6.60 23.09
C TYR A 39 18.29 7.14 24.09
N ILE A 40 19.50 6.57 24.06
CA ILE A 40 20.60 6.92 24.96
C ILE A 40 21.78 7.36 24.10
N ASP A 41 22.48 8.42 24.52
CA ASP A 41 23.72 8.85 23.86
C ASP A 41 24.92 7.95 24.21
N ASP A 42 26.05 8.21 23.56
CA ASP A 42 27.33 7.53 23.77
C ASP A 42 27.88 7.64 25.21
N GLN A 43 27.31 8.54 26.02
CA GLN A 43 27.69 8.79 27.42
C GLN A 43 26.71 8.17 28.43
N GLY A 44 25.62 7.53 27.99
CA GLY A 44 24.65 6.87 28.88
C GLY A 44 23.52 7.78 29.37
N TYR A 45 23.22 8.88 28.67
CA TYR A 45 22.11 9.78 29.00
C TYR A 45 20.94 9.62 28.03
N ALA A 46 19.73 9.60 28.58
CA ALA A 46 18.52 9.70 27.78
C ALA A 46 18.25 11.18 27.46
N ILE A 47 17.95 11.46 26.18
CA ILE A 47 17.64 12.81 25.69
C ILE A 47 16.12 12.96 25.57
N TYR A 48 15.53 13.87 26.35
CA TYR A 48 14.10 14.21 26.24
C TYR A 48 13.83 15.12 25.02
N LEU A 49 12.58 15.19 24.56
CA LEU A 49 12.17 16.02 23.40
C LEU A 49 12.57 17.51 23.53
N GLU A 50 12.72 18.02 24.75
CA GLU A 50 13.19 19.40 25.03
C GLU A 50 14.73 19.54 25.03
N GLY A 51 15.49 18.47 24.79
CA GLY A 51 16.96 18.47 24.84
C GLY A 51 17.56 18.40 26.25
N ARG A 52 16.74 18.12 27.28
CA ARG A 52 17.23 17.84 28.63
C ARG A 52 17.78 16.41 28.68
N THR A 53 18.98 16.26 29.22
CA THR A 53 19.64 14.96 29.39
C THR A 53 19.44 14.45 30.82
N ILE A 54 19.05 13.19 30.95
CA ILE A 54 18.91 12.51 32.25
C ILE A 54 19.84 11.30 32.22
N ARG A 55 20.65 11.12 33.26
CA ARG A 55 21.53 9.96 33.37
C ARG A 55 20.68 8.72 33.64
N VAL A 56 20.74 7.72 32.75
CA VAL A 56 19.93 6.52 32.89
C VAL A 56 20.83 5.29 32.95
N HIS A 57 20.82 4.60 34.09
CA HIS A 57 21.56 3.35 34.24
C HIS A 57 20.63 2.15 33.99
N ASN A 58 21.06 1.18 33.18
CA ASN A 58 20.24 0.02 32.81
C ASN A 58 19.69 -0.77 34.02
N ARG A 59 20.44 -0.80 35.13
CA ARG A 59 19.98 -1.43 36.39
C ARG A 59 18.74 -0.73 36.96
N ASP A 60 18.66 0.59 36.85
CA ASP A 60 17.53 1.36 37.38
C ASP A 60 16.29 1.20 36.50
N ILE A 61 16.47 1.14 35.17
CA ILE A 61 15.39 0.78 34.23
C ILE A 61 14.85 -0.62 34.55
N ARG A 62 15.73 -1.63 34.64
CA ARG A 62 15.31 -3.01 34.94
C ARG A 62 14.54 -3.10 36.25
N ARG A 63 15.04 -2.47 37.32
CA ARG A 63 14.38 -2.47 38.63
C ARG A 63 13.02 -1.76 38.61
N LEU A 64 12.87 -0.72 37.77
CA LEU A 64 11.58 -0.05 37.56
C LEU A 64 10.59 -0.96 36.82
N LEU A 65 11.03 -1.63 35.75
CA LEU A 65 10.20 -2.55 34.99
C LEU A 65 9.78 -3.78 35.83
N GLU A 66 10.70 -4.34 36.62
CA GLU A 66 10.39 -5.44 37.55
C GLU A 66 9.36 -5.02 38.62
N ARG A 67 9.42 -3.77 39.10
CA ARG A 67 8.40 -3.22 40.02
C ARG A 67 7.06 -3.00 39.33
N ALA A 68 7.07 -2.38 38.14
CA ALA A 68 5.85 -2.12 37.38
C ALA A 68 5.16 -3.42 36.92
N SER A 69 5.93 -4.49 36.74
CA SER A 69 5.44 -5.83 36.39
C SER A 69 4.99 -6.66 37.60
N SER A 70 5.19 -6.18 38.84
CA SER A 70 4.59 -6.83 40.01
C SER A 70 3.10 -6.49 40.07
N ASP A 71 2.24 -7.44 40.46
CA ASP A 71 0.77 -7.33 40.51
C ASP A 71 0.22 -6.21 41.43
N GLU A 72 1.11 -5.44 42.07
CA GLU A 72 0.76 -4.29 42.87
C GLU A 72 0.92 -3.02 42.04
N PRO A 73 -0.10 -2.14 41.93
CA PRO A 73 -0.05 -0.94 41.10
C PRO A 73 1.00 0.04 41.65
N SER A 74 2.25 -0.13 41.21
CA SER A 74 3.37 0.70 41.59
C SER A 74 3.49 1.84 40.59
N TYR A 75 2.83 2.96 40.90
CA TYR A 75 3.00 4.19 40.15
C TYR A 75 4.41 4.75 40.36
N ILE A 76 5.11 5.07 39.27
CA ILE A 76 6.38 5.79 39.32
C ILE A 76 6.05 7.28 39.48
N CYS A 77 5.58 7.66 40.67
CA CYS A 77 5.40 9.06 41.04
C CYS A 77 6.54 9.47 41.97
N LEU A 78 7.06 10.70 41.81
CA LEU A 78 7.78 11.34 42.91
C LEU A 78 6.85 11.39 44.13
N PRO A 79 7.34 11.17 45.36
CA PRO A 79 6.51 11.17 46.56
C PRO A 79 5.67 12.45 46.70
N GLU A 80 6.19 13.59 46.23
CA GLU A 80 5.47 14.87 46.23
C GLU A 80 4.26 14.93 45.28
N HIS A 81 4.12 13.97 44.35
CA HIS A 81 3.03 13.91 43.36
C HIS A 81 2.15 12.66 43.48
N ALA A 82 2.46 11.74 44.39
CA ALA A 82 1.71 10.50 44.58
C ALA A 82 0.26 10.72 45.04
N SER A 83 -0.03 11.83 45.73
CA SER A 83 -1.38 12.16 46.22
C SER A 83 -2.27 12.87 45.19
N LEU A 84 -1.72 13.29 44.04
CA LEU A 84 -2.45 14.03 43.00
C LEU A 84 -3.03 13.11 41.92
N PHE A 85 -2.68 11.82 41.91
CA PHE A 85 -3.32 10.82 41.07
C PHE A 85 -4.69 10.46 41.64
N THR A 86 -5.63 11.38 41.53
CA THR A 86 -7.04 10.99 41.45
C THR A 86 -7.13 10.13 40.21
N GLN A 87 -7.49 8.87 40.37
CA GLN A 87 -7.79 7.97 39.27
C GLN A 87 -8.76 8.72 38.34
N THR A 88 -8.24 9.24 37.22
CA THR A 88 -9.07 9.84 36.19
C THR A 88 -10.01 8.72 35.79
N LYS A 89 -11.28 8.85 36.20
CA LYS A 89 -12.38 8.11 35.59
C LYS A 89 -12.20 8.36 34.11
N LEU A 90 -11.65 7.39 33.40
CA LEU A 90 -11.65 7.43 31.95
C LEU A 90 -13.11 7.65 31.59
N VAL A 91 -13.35 8.71 30.81
CA VAL A 91 -14.63 8.92 30.14
C VAL A 91 -15.04 7.56 29.57
N PRO A 92 -16.30 7.11 29.75
CA PRO A 92 -16.73 5.81 29.23
C PRO A 92 -16.20 5.64 27.82
N GLU A 93 -15.55 4.51 27.57
CA GLU A 93 -15.05 4.13 26.27
C GLU A 93 -16.19 4.36 25.29
N ILE A 94 -16.07 5.42 24.48
CA ILE A 94 -17.17 6.01 23.71
C ILE A 94 -17.80 5.01 22.74
N TYR A 95 -17.12 3.89 22.52
CA TYR A 95 -17.61 2.72 21.84
C TYR A 95 -17.20 1.47 22.60
N THR A 96 -18.14 0.56 22.75
CA THR A 96 -17.89 -0.82 23.13
C THR A 96 -17.18 -1.54 21.98
N LYS A 97 -16.44 -2.59 22.32
CA LYS A 97 -15.78 -3.45 21.34
C LYS A 97 -16.77 -3.98 20.28
N ASP A 98 -18.00 -4.25 20.67
CA ASP A 98 -19.04 -4.77 19.76
C ASP A 98 -19.49 -3.70 18.75
N GLU A 99 -19.67 -2.45 19.18
CA GLU A 99 -19.99 -1.32 18.28
C GLU A 99 -18.85 -1.08 17.26
N ILE A 100 -17.59 -1.19 17.70
CA ILE A 100 -16.44 -1.07 16.80
C ILE A 100 -16.43 -2.21 15.77
N ASN A 101 -16.68 -3.44 16.21
CA ASN A 101 -16.74 -4.60 15.31
C ASN A 101 -17.89 -4.47 14.30
N GLU A 102 -19.06 -4.02 14.75
CA GLU A 102 -20.22 -3.80 13.88
C GLU A 102 -19.91 -2.77 12.79
N MET A 103 -19.32 -1.63 13.16
CA MET A 103 -18.89 -0.62 12.20
C MET A 103 -17.87 -1.19 11.20
N PHE A 104 -16.86 -1.90 11.69
CA PHE A 104 -15.81 -2.49 10.85
C PHE A 104 -16.39 -3.46 9.82
N TYR A 105 -17.20 -4.43 10.26
CA TYR A 105 -17.80 -5.41 9.36
C TYR A 105 -18.86 -4.79 8.42
N GLY A 106 -19.55 -3.74 8.87
CA GLY A 106 -20.46 -2.97 8.02
C GLY A 106 -19.72 -2.28 6.86
N VAL A 107 -18.56 -1.67 7.13
CA VAL A 107 -17.71 -1.05 6.09
C VAL A 107 -17.11 -2.11 5.18
N CYS A 108 -16.52 -3.18 5.73
CA CYS A 108 -15.91 -4.26 4.94
C CYS A 108 -16.93 -4.94 4.02
N GLY A 109 -18.10 -5.30 4.54
CA GLY A 109 -19.14 -5.96 3.74
C GLY A 109 -19.74 -5.06 2.65
N ALA A 110 -19.75 -3.73 2.84
CA ALA A 110 -20.11 -2.79 1.79
C ALA A 110 -19.02 -2.71 0.71
N GLN A 111 -17.74 -2.68 1.12
CA GLN A 111 -16.59 -2.62 0.22
C GLN A 111 -16.49 -3.84 -0.71
N GLU A 112 -16.70 -5.05 -0.19
CA GLU A 112 -16.69 -6.29 -0.99
C GLU A 112 -17.73 -6.27 -2.13
N LYS A 113 -18.89 -5.64 -1.91
CA LYS A 113 -19.92 -5.51 -2.94
C LYS A 113 -19.50 -4.58 -4.08
N TYR A 114 -18.70 -3.55 -3.78
CA TYR A 114 -18.20 -2.65 -4.81
C TYR A 114 -17.20 -3.35 -5.71
N GLU A 115 -16.30 -4.19 -5.17
CA GLU A 115 -15.33 -4.94 -5.97
C GLU A 115 -16.00 -5.83 -7.03
N GLY A 116 -17.03 -6.58 -6.63
CA GLY A 116 -17.80 -7.41 -7.57
C GLY A 116 -18.54 -6.60 -8.64
N ASP A 117 -19.17 -5.47 -8.29
CA ASP A 117 -19.87 -4.60 -9.25
C ASP A 117 -18.89 -3.92 -10.22
N PHE A 118 -17.73 -3.47 -9.72
CA PHE A 118 -16.67 -2.93 -10.58
C PHE A 118 -16.14 -3.98 -11.54
N GLN A 119 -15.89 -5.20 -11.07
CA GLN A 119 -15.43 -6.29 -11.93
C GLN A 119 -16.46 -6.60 -13.02
N MET A 120 -17.74 -6.70 -12.67
CA MET A 120 -18.81 -6.97 -13.63
C MET A 120 -18.94 -5.85 -14.68
N LYS A 121 -18.78 -4.59 -14.28
CA LYS A 121 -18.77 -3.44 -15.21
C LYS A 121 -17.56 -3.44 -16.13
N LEU A 122 -16.38 -3.80 -15.61
CA LEU A 122 -15.15 -3.92 -16.40
C LEU A 122 -15.28 -5.04 -17.42
N ASP A 123 -15.76 -6.22 -17.01
CA ASP A 123 -15.97 -7.36 -17.91
C ASP A 123 -16.98 -7.01 -19.02
N GLY A 124 -18.07 -6.31 -18.66
CA GLY A 124 -19.08 -5.85 -19.60
C GLY A 124 -18.54 -4.89 -20.67
N ALA A 125 -17.50 -4.10 -20.36
CA ALA A 125 -16.84 -3.20 -21.32
C ALA A 125 -15.70 -3.87 -22.08
N TYR A 126 -14.91 -4.72 -21.41
CA TYR A 126 -13.71 -5.33 -21.96
C TYR A 126 -14.03 -6.42 -22.98
N GLN A 127 -15.01 -7.29 -22.73
CA GLN A 127 -15.32 -8.41 -23.63
C GLN A 127 -15.74 -7.94 -25.03
N PRO A 128 -16.71 -7.00 -25.19
CA PRO A 128 -17.09 -6.53 -26.53
C PRO A 128 -15.95 -5.82 -27.27
N LEU A 129 -15.09 -5.12 -26.54
CA LEU A 129 -13.92 -4.46 -27.11
C LEU A 129 -12.91 -5.50 -27.61
N ASN A 130 -12.62 -6.50 -26.78
CA ASN A 130 -11.71 -7.59 -27.14
C ASN A 130 -12.21 -8.38 -28.36
N ASP A 131 -13.51 -8.66 -28.42
CA ASP A 131 -14.13 -9.29 -29.58
C ASP A 131 -13.95 -8.43 -30.82
N SER A 132 -14.25 -7.13 -30.73
CA SER A 132 -14.09 -6.17 -31.83
C SER A 132 -12.66 -6.13 -32.36
N ILE A 133 -11.67 -6.13 -31.46
CA ILE A 133 -10.24 -6.22 -31.82
C ILE A 133 -9.95 -7.54 -32.54
N GLY A 134 -10.48 -8.67 -32.06
CA GLY A 134 -10.34 -9.97 -32.69
C GLY A 134 -10.91 -10.00 -34.12
N TRP A 135 -12.13 -9.50 -34.30
CA TRP A 135 -12.78 -9.39 -35.61
C TRP A 135 -11.98 -8.50 -36.57
N LEU A 136 -11.53 -7.34 -36.11
CA LEU A 136 -10.71 -6.43 -36.92
C LEU A 136 -9.39 -7.08 -37.33
N THR A 137 -8.76 -7.82 -36.41
CA THR A 137 -7.51 -8.55 -36.68
C THR A 137 -7.71 -9.58 -37.79
N THR A 138 -8.79 -10.36 -37.73
CA THR A 138 -9.14 -11.34 -38.77
C THR A 138 -9.42 -10.65 -40.11
N CYS A 139 -10.20 -9.57 -40.10
CA CYS A 139 -10.54 -8.82 -41.32
C CYS A 139 -9.29 -8.27 -42.01
N MET A 140 -8.35 -7.70 -41.25
CA MET A 140 -7.09 -7.21 -41.79
C MET A 140 -6.24 -8.32 -42.41
N GLU A 141 -6.24 -9.51 -41.79
CA GLU A 141 -5.50 -10.67 -42.30
C GLU A 141 -6.08 -11.21 -43.61
N GLU A 142 -7.42 -11.27 -43.72
CA GLU A 142 -8.11 -11.64 -44.96
C GLU A 142 -7.77 -10.67 -46.09
N MET A 143 -7.85 -9.35 -45.83
CA MET A 143 -7.48 -8.33 -46.80
C MET A 143 -6.02 -8.45 -47.24
N ARG A 144 -5.11 -8.74 -46.30
CA ARG A 144 -3.69 -8.95 -46.60
C ARG A 144 -3.48 -10.13 -47.54
N GLN A 145 -4.20 -11.23 -47.33
CA GLN A 145 -4.16 -12.40 -48.21
C GLN A 145 -4.71 -12.09 -49.61
N ASP A 146 -5.82 -11.35 -49.70
CA ASP A 146 -6.40 -10.99 -50.99
C ASP A 146 -5.49 -10.06 -51.81
N ILE A 147 -4.84 -9.09 -51.16
CA ILE A 147 -3.81 -8.27 -51.82
C ILE A 147 -2.67 -9.15 -52.34
N ALA A 148 -2.20 -10.12 -51.56
CA ALA A 148 -1.13 -11.03 -51.98
C ALA A 148 -1.54 -11.87 -53.22
N LYS A 149 -2.80 -12.37 -53.26
CA LYS A 149 -3.36 -13.08 -54.42
C LYS A 149 -3.40 -12.20 -55.66
N ILE A 150 -3.86 -10.95 -55.53
CA ILE A 150 -3.91 -9.99 -56.65
C ILE A 150 -2.50 -9.68 -57.18
N GLN A 151 -1.54 -9.45 -56.28
CA GLN A 151 -0.15 -9.22 -56.66
C GLN A 151 0.45 -10.42 -57.38
N GLN A 152 0.16 -11.64 -56.95
CA GLN A 152 0.62 -12.87 -57.60
C GLN A 152 0.01 -13.03 -59.00
N ALA A 153 -1.30 -12.82 -59.15
CA ALA A 153 -1.96 -12.86 -60.45
C ALA A 153 -1.33 -11.83 -61.40
N THR A 154 -1.14 -10.58 -60.94
CA THR A 154 -0.53 -9.50 -61.72
C THR A 154 0.89 -9.87 -62.20
N LYS A 155 1.74 -10.42 -61.32
CA LYS A 155 3.08 -10.92 -61.69
C LYS A 155 3.05 -12.00 -62.78
N ARG A 156 2.01 -12.84 -62.80
CA ARG A 156 1.85 -13.92 -63.77
C ARG A 156 1.41 -13.41 -65.15
N PHE A 157 0.59 -12.36 -65.20
CA PHE A 157 0.08 -11.78 -66.45
C PHE A 157 1.01 -10.74 -67.09
N LEU A 158 1.88 -10.08 -66.31
CA LEU A 158 2.84 -9.10 -66.81
C LEU A 158 3.70 -9.59 -68.01
N PRO A 159 4.34 -10.77 -67.98
CA PRO A 159 5.14 -11.25 -69.11
C PRO A 159 4.29 -11.65 -70.35
N TYR A 160 3.00 -11.92 -70.19
CA TYR A 160 2.09 -12.20 -71.31
C TYR A 160 1.73 -10.92 -72.07
N ILE A 161 1.44 -9.83 -71.34
CA ILE A 161 1.17 -8.51 -71.92
C ILE A 161 2.42 -7.94 -72.60
N ASP A 162 3.60 -8.15 -72.01
CA ASP A 162 4.87 -7.68 -72.58
C ASP A 162 5.17 -8.37 -73.93
N ARG A 163 4.98 -9.69 -74.02
CA ARG A 163 5.12 -10.43 -75.30
C ARG A 163 4.13 -10.03 -76.39
N GLN A 164 2.89 -9.69 -76.03
CA GLN A 164 1.91 -9.20 -76.99
C GLN A 164 2.28 -7.82 -77.54
N LYS A 165 2.89 -6.95 -76.71
CA LYS A 165 3.36 -5.65 -77.18
C LYS A 165 4.54 -5.75 -78.14
N THR A 166 5.51 -6.64 -77.90
CA THR A 166 6.67 -6.81 -78.79
C THR A 166 6.28 -7.38 -80.17
N THR A 167 5.23 -8.20 -80.25
CA THR A 167 4.77 -8.79 -81.52
C THR A 167 3.92 -7.84 -82.39
N CYS A 168 3.38 -6.76 -81.82
CA CYS A 168 2.64 -5.74 -82.57
C CYS A 168 3.53 -4.62 -83.15
N ILE A 169 4.78 -4.49 -82.70
CA ILE A 169 5.68 -3.40 -83.11
C ILE A 169 6.59 -3.80 -84.29
N ASP A 170 6.84 -5.10 -84.49
CA ASP A 170 7.71 -5.65 -85.54
C ASP A 170 6.97 -5.98 -86.86
N ARG A 171 5.76 -5.43 -87.08
CA ARG A 171 4.90 -5.67 -88.25
C ARG A 171 4.56 -4.38 -88.96
#